data_AF-A0A402AIZ6-F1
#
_entry.id   AF-A0A402AIZ6-F1
#
_cell.length_a   1.000
_cell.length_b   1.000
_cell.length_c   1.000
_cell.angle_alpha   90.00
_cell.angle_beta   90.00
_cell.angle_gamma   90.00
#
_symmetry.space_group_name_H-M   'P 1'
#
loop_
_entity.id
_entity.type
_entity.pdbx_description
1 polymer ?
#
loop_
_entity_poly.entity_id
_entity_poly.type
_entity_poly.pdbx_seq_one_letter_code
_entity_poly.pdbx_strand_id
1 'polypeptide(L)'
;MSLSRWRSSVLSLLILTLTLLVIAGCGSESKTQTTVKPTAPVKPTPTVASGPGQKLLDAMAHTLDTAKTLHGIFNLTSSSQAFHGVVETELWKVAPDKSRTEVQKSTLSQVGAGSLVVSDGQQTWQYDPTKKVVYTGKVTHDANTPETQSRGIAGSTGGQSQSLLNIIQSIFDHSKGTLRSSSAQVDGHSAYDIHVVPSTTDTGADTASFNYTGEIYVDKNTQLPRQVDLNINSLGNITVAIPQLDLNQNVDGKLFSFVIPAGTKTLPLADANGNQDTSRLTLAQAQKMAGYHLLSIPGDQSDYSLNGVAALGTPGLQTYTLNYMKGSLAFTLAEGKPLANLPGRGSAITLRGTNGTLYSSNGTTTLAWTEKSIGYRLSGAISSDQAQQIANLLS
;
A
#
# COMPACT_ATOMS: atom_id res chain seq x y z
N MET A 1 -5.32 37.98 28.45
CA MET A 1 -4.83 36.92 29.34
C MET A 1 -5.65 35.67 29.09
N SER A 2 -4.95 34.55 28.89
CA SER A 2 -5.42 33.15 28.99
C SER A 2 -6.66 32.74 28.19
N LEU A 3 -6.43 32.05 27.07
CA LEU A 3 -7.27 30.94 26.57
C LEU A 3 -6.42 30.08 25.61
N SER A 4 -6.76 28.79 25.51
CA SER A 4 -6.22 27.77 24.58
C SER A 4 -5.14 26.84 25.14
N ARG A 5 -5.60 25.80 25.85
CA ARG A 5 -4.99 24.46 25.83
C ARG A 5 -6.09 23.44 26.01
N TRP A 6 -6.65 22.91 24.91
CA TRP A 6 -7.17 21.54 24.87
C TRP A 6 -7.59 21.14 23.46
N ARG A 7 -7.22 19.89 23.12
CA ARG A 7 -7.72 19.02 22.05
C ARG A 7 -7.09 19.16 20.65
N SER A 8 -6.10 18.31 20.40
CA SER A 8 -5.77 17.79 19.06
C SER A 8 -5.07 16.42 19.21
N SER A 9 -5.86 15.36 19.34
CA SER A 9 -5.35 13.98 19.38
C SER A 9 -6.38 13.04 18.76
N VAL A 10 -6.64 13.16 17.44
CA VAL A 10 -7.42 12.14 16.69
C VAL A 10 -6.97 11.99 15.21
N LEU A 11 -6.10 12.84 14.64
CA LEU A 11 -5.96 12.92 13.17
C LEU A 11 -4.83 12.10 12.52
N SER A 12 -4.22 11.14 13.22
CA SER A 12 -2.92 10.58 12.79
C SER A 12 -2.93 9.19 12.14
N LEU A 13 -4.09 8.54 11.93
CA LEU A 13 -4.09 7.11 11.55
C LEU A 13 -4.48 6.76 10.10
N LEU A 14 -5.05 7.67 9.32
CA LEU A 14 -5.61 7.34 7.99
C LEU A 14 -4.69 7.62 6.79
N ILE A 15 -3.52 8.25 7.00
CA ILE A 15 -2.65 8.75 5.91
C ILE A 15 -1.51 7.76 5.57
N LEU A 16 -1.32 6.70 6.36
CA LEU A 16 -0.10 5.89 6.34
C LEU A 16 -0.11 4.71 5.33
N THR A 17 -1.26 4.34 4.76
CA THR A 17 -1.42 3.14 3.91
C THR A 17 -1.18 3.37 2.42
N LEU A 18 -1.04 4.62 1.96
CA LEU A 18 -1.06 4.96 0.53
C LEU A 18 0.34 5.09 -0.11
N THR A 19 1.42 5.16 0.66
CA THR A 19 2.73 5.61 0.16
C THR A 19 3.57 4.54 -0.55
N LEU A 20 3.20 3.25 -0.50
CA LEU A 20 3.99 2.17 -1.11
C LEU A 20 3.35 1.44 -2.30
N LEU A 21 2.15 1.83 -2.75
CA LEU A 21 1.42 1.05 -3.76
C LEU A 21 0.79 1.85 -4.93
N VAL A 22 0.99 3.16 -5.03
CA VAL A 22 0.33 3.99 -6.08
C VAL A 22 1.19 4.16 -7.36
N ILE A 23 2.16 3.29 -7.60
CA ILE A 23 3.20 3.56 -8.61
C ILE A 23 2.95 2.94 -10.01
N ALA A 24 2.04 3.55 -10.76
CA ALA A 24 2.05 3.74 -12.22
C ALA A 24 1.99 2.55 -13.21
N GLY A 25 0.90 2.54 -13.99
CA GLY A 25 0.75 1.75 -15.20
C GLY A 25 1.53 2.32 -16.40
N CYS A 26 1.75 1.45 -17.38
CA CYS A 26 2.07 1.80 -18.76
C CYS A 26 1.37 0.82 -19.72
N GLY A 27 0.68 1.38 -20.71
CA GLY A 27 0.21 0.66 -21.89
C GLY A 27 1.32 0.49 -22.93
N SER A 28 1.10 -0.43 -23.87
CA SER A 28 1.98 -0.68 -25.01
C SER A 28 1.24 -0.37 -26.31
N GLU A 29 1.87 0.43 -27.16
CA GLU A 29 1.48 0.60 -28.57
C GLU A 29 1.99 -0.57 -29.42
N SER A 30 1.13 -1.00 -30.33
CA SER A 30 1.31 -2.10 -31.26
C SER A 30 2.43 -1.85 -32.27
N LYS A 31 3.33 -2.82 -32.41
CA LYS A 31 4.09 -3.05 -33.66
C LYS A 31 3.90 -4.49 -34.13
N THR A 32 3.43 -4.59 -35.36
CA THR A 32 3.26 -5.80 -36.16
C THR A 32 4.60 -6.41 -36.53
N GLN A 33 4.83 -7.72 -36.25
CA GLN A 33 5.42 -8.63 -37.25
C GLN A 33 5.42 -10.12 -36.86
N THR A 34 4.98 -10.92 -37.83
CA THR A 34 5.33 -12.32 -38.18
C THR A 34 4.97 -13.47 -37.24
N THR A 35 3.85 -14.10 -37.62
CA THR A 35 3.42 -15.50 -37.53
C THR A 35 4.48 -16.53 -37.13
N VAL A 36 4.34 -17.05 -35.91
CA VAL A 36 4.68 -18.44 -35.57
C VAL A 36 3.45 -19.04 -34.89
N LYS A 37 3.02 -20.20 -35.37
CA LYS A 37 1.81 -20.93 -34.95
C LYS A 37 1.82 -21.20 -33.43
N PRO A 38 0.92 -20.62 -32.63
CA PRO A 38 0.87 -20.87 -31.18
C PRO A 38 0.16 -22.19 -30.88
N THR A 39 0.78 -23.03 -30.06
CA THR A 39 0.10 -24.10 -29.32
C THR A 39 -0.92 -23.46 -28.38
N ALA A 40 -2.16 -23.95 -28.38
CA ALA A 40 -3.28 -23.34 -27.66
C ALA A 40 -2.98 -23.15 -26.16
N PRO A 41 -3.20 -21.94 -25.58
CA PRO A 41 -3.13 -21.75 -24.14
C PRO A 41 -4.25 -22.54 -23.46
N VAL A 42 -3.90 -23.26 -22.39
CA VAL A 42 -4.84 -24.01 -21.55
C VAL A 42 -5.85 -23.02 -20.97
N LYS A 43 -7.11 -23.17 -21.37
CA LYS A 43 -8.25 -22.35 -20.92
C LYS A 43 -8.34 -22.36 -19.38
N PRO A 44 -8.39 -21.20 -18.70
CA PRO A 44 -8.57 -21.16 -17.25
C PRO A 44 -9.96 -21.70 -16.87
N THR A 45 -9.97 -22.72 -16.02
CA THR A 45 -11.17 -23.30 -15.39
C THR A 45 -11.85 -22.26 -14.49
N PRO A 46 -13.19 -22.17 -14.44
CA PRO A 46 -13.91 -21.20 -13.61
C PRO A 46 -13.53 -21.31 -12.13
N THR A 47 -13.22 -20.16 -11.52
CA THR A 47 -12.83 -19.96 -10.12
C THR A 47 -13.99 -20.31 -9.16
N VAL A 48 -13.91 -21.47 -8.51
CA VAL A 48 -14.81 -21.82 -7.41
C VAL A 48 -14.22 -21.28 -6.11
N ALA A 49 -14.94 -20.37 -5.44
CA ALA A 49 -14.54 -19.72 -4.19
C ALA A 49 -14.46 -20.65 -2.96
N SER A 50 -14.43 -21.97 -3.15
CA SER A 50 -14.40 -22.99 -2.10
C SER A 50 -13.49 -24.19 -2.44
N GLY A 51 -12.55 -24.00 -3.37
CA GLY A 51 -11.64 -25.04 -3.85
C GLY A 51 -10.40 -25.26 -2.96
N PRO A 52 -9.57 -26.28 -3.26
CA PRO A 52 -8.33 -26.56 -2.52
C PRO A 52 -7.36 -25.36 -2.44
N GLY A 53 -7.31 -24.53 -3.49
CA GLY A 53 -6.49 -23.31 -3.50
C GLY A 53 -6.94 -22.30 -2.45
N GLN A 54 -8.26 -22.03 -2.37
CA GLN A 54 -8.81 -21.15 -1.35
C GLN A 54 -8.51 -21.65 0.07
N LYS A 55 -8.68 -22.95 0.34
CA LYS A 55 -8.39 -23.52 1.66
C LYS A 55 -6.94 -23.32 2.08
N LEU A 56 -6.00 -23.40 1.15
CA LEU A 56 -4.58 -23.13 1.42
C LEU A 56 -4.34 -21.65 1.74
N LEU A 57 -4.98 -20.73 1.01
CA LEU A 57 -4.91 -19.29 1.31
C LEU A 57 -5.49 -18.99 2.71
N ASP A 58 -6.68 -19.49 3.01
CA ASP A 58 -7.35 -19.26 4.30
C ASP A 58 -6.52 -19.81 5.47
N ALA A 59 -5.91 -20.99 5.29
CA ALA A 59 -5.03 -21.59 6.29
C ALA A 59 -3.75 -20.77 6.51
N MET A 60 -3.15 -20.24 5.45
CA MET A 60 -1.98 -19.34 5.56
C MET A 60 -2.35 -18.04 6.26
N ALA A 61 -3.44 -17.40 5.85
CA ALA A 61 -3.96 -16.19 6.48
C ALA A 61 -4.14 -16.40 7.99
N HIS A 62 -4.84 -17.47 8.36
CA HIS A 62 -5.05 -17.84 9.77
C HIS A 62 -3.73 -18.10 10.51
N THR A 63 -2.78 -18.79 9.90
CA THR A 63 -1.48 -19.10 10.51
C THR A 63 -0.68 -17.83 10.79
N LEU A 64 -0.68 -16.87 9.86
CA LEU A 64 0.00 -15.58 10.03
C LEU A 64 -0.71 -14.68 11.05
N ASP A 65 -2.04 -14.68 11.06
CA ASP A 65 -2.86 -13.90 12.01
C ASP A 65 -2.71 -14.38 13.46
N THR A 66 -2.52 -15.69 13.64
CA THR A 66 -2.42 -16.29 14.99
C THR A 66 -0.99 -16.36 15.51
N ALA A 67 0.00 -16.22 14.63
CA ALA A 67 1.41 -16.29 15.01
C ALA A 67 1.80 -15.13 15.96
N LYS A 68 2.57 -15.49 16.99
CA LYS A 68 3.06 -14.55 18.02
C LYS A 68 4.41 -13.97 17.69
N THR A 69 5.22 -14.70 16.93
CA THR A 69 6.53 -14.25 16.47
C THR A 69 6.72 -14.61 15.01
N LEU A 70 7.49 -13.77 14.31
CA LEU A 70 7.91 -13.99 12.92
C LEU A 70 9.37 -13.59 12.78
N HIS A 71 10.12 -14.40 12.06
CA HIS A 71 11.38 -14.03 11.42
C HIS A 71 11.27 -14.38 9.94
N GLY A 72 11.62 -13.45 9.06
CA GLY A 72 11.62 -13.74 7.63
C GLY A 72 12.59 -12.88 6.84
N ILE A 73 13.01 -13.40 5.69
CA ILE A 73 13.82 -12.71 4.69
C ILE A 73 12.96 -12.61 3.44
N PHE A 74 12.86 -11.39 2.88
CA PHE A 74 12.00 -11.06 1.74
C PHE A 74 12.82 -10.38 0.66
N ASN A 75 12.79 -10.96 -0.53
CA ASN A 75 13.45 -10.47 -1.74
C ASN A 75 12.38 -9.92 -2.68
N LEU A 76 12.17 -8.62 -2.62
CA LEU A 76 11.28 -7.91 -3.53
C LEU A 76 12.04 -7.62 -4.83
N THR A 77 11.53 -8.08 -5.95
CA THR A 77 11.96 -7.71 -7.30
C THR A 77 10.79 -7.06 -8.01
N SER A 78 11.04 -5.92 -8.65
CA SER A 78 10.06 -5.33 -9.56
C SER A 78 10.73 -4.94 -10.86
N SER A 79 10.02 -5.26 -11.94
CA SER A 79 10.40 -4.92 -13.32
C SER A 79 9.62 -3.73 -13.85
N SER A 80 8.89 -3.03 -12.98
CA SER A 80 8.03 -1.93 -13.36
C SER A 80 8.84 -0.69 -13.76
N GLN A 81 8.35 0.08 -14.71
CA GLN A 81 9.02 1.31 -15.14
C GLN A 81 9.16 2.33 -14.00
N ALA A 82 8.27 2.29 -13.03
CA ALA A 82 8.21 3.27 -11.96
C ALA A 82 8.88 2.83 -10.66
N PHE A 83 9.13 1.52 -10.53
CA PHE A 83 9.87 0.89 -9.45
C PHE A 83 10.61 -0.31 -10.05
N HIS A 84 11.80 -0.05 -10.62
CA HIS A 84 12.67 -1.09 -11.18
C HIS A 84 13.83 -1.34 -10.21
N GLY A 85 13.90 -2.53 -9.66
CA GLY A 85 15.00 -2.89 -8.78
C GLY A 85 14.70 -4.07 -7.88
N VAL A 86 15.69 -4.36 -7.03
CA VAL A 86 15.62 -5.39 -6.02
C VAL A 86 15.83 -4.79 -4.63
N VAL A 87 15.11 -5.31 -3.65
CA VAL A 87 15.28 -5.00 -2.23
C VAL A 87 15.22 -6.31 -1.46
N GLU A 88 16.27 -6.59 -0.69
CA GLU A 88 16.31 -7.68 0.28
C GLU A 88 16.09 -7.07 1.67
N THR A 89 15.06 -7.54 2.36
CA THR A 89 14.73 -7.10 3.72
C THR A 89 14.69 -8.29 4.67
N GLU A 90 15.18 -8.09 5.87
CA GLU A 90 15.05 -9.03 6.96
C GLU A 90 14.16 -8.44 8.04
N LEU A 91 13.21 -9.23 8.51
CA LEU A 91 12.15 -8.79 9.41
C LEU A 91 12.06 -9.72 10.61
N TRP A 92 11.94 -9.12 11.79
CA TRP A 92 11.54 -9.79 13.02
C TRP A 92 10.33 -9.10 13.63
N LYS A 93 9.44 -9.89 14.21
CA LYS A 93 8.28 -9.41 14.93
C LYS A 93 7.97 -10.26 16.15
N VAL A 94 7.52 -9.58 17.19
CA VAL A 94 6.89 -10.19 18.36
C VAL A 94 5.61 -9.40 18.65
N ALA A 95 4.46 -10.06 18.57
CA ALA A 95 3.19 -9.43 18.89
C ALA A 95 3.17 -8.95 20.35
N PRO A 96 2.51 -7.82 20.65
CA PRO A 96 1.68 -7.03 19.74
C PRO A 96 2.44 -5.97 18.92
N ASP A 97 3.60 -5.51 19.36
CA ASP A 97 4.11 -4.19 18.98
C ASP A 97 5.64 -4.11 18.78
N LYS A 98 6.36 -5.21 18.96
CA LYS A 98 7.81 -5.28 18.74
C LYS A 98 8.11 -5.69 17.32
N SER A 99 8.96 -4.91 16.65
CA SER A 99 9.38 -5.21 15.28
C SER A 99 10.77 -4.69 15.00
N ARG A 100 11.49 -5.37 14.09
CA ARG A 100 12.73 -4.90 13.50
C ARG A 100 12.68 -5.20 12.02
N THR A 101 13.00 -4.23 11.17
CA THR A 101 13.24 -4.50 9.75
C THR A 101 14.49 -3.82 9.28
N GLU A 102 15.34 -4.59 8.63
CA GLU A 102 16.59 -4.12 8.07
C GLU A 102 16.61 -4.37 6.57
N VAL A 103 17.03 -3.36 5.80
CA VAL A 103 17.30 -3.50 4.37
C VAL A 103 18.72 -4.03 4.21
N GLN A 104 18.85 -5.31 3.89
CA GLN A 104 20.15 -5.96 3.72
C GLN A 104 20.79 -5.55 2.39
N LYS A 105 19.99 -5.50 1.32
CA LYS A 105 20.43 -5.10 -0.03
C LYS A 105 19.36 -4.26 -0.70
N SER A 106 19.77 -3.32 -1.53
CA SER A 106 18.85 -2.53 -2.35
C SER A 106 19.56 -1.98 -3.57
N THR A 107 18.90 -1.99 -4.73
CA THR A 107 19.30 -1.25 -5.93
C THR A 107 18.54 0.07 -6.08
N LEU A 108 17.63 0.38 -5.15
CA LEU A 108 16.79 1.57 -5.19
C LEU A 108 17.48 2.73 -4.49
N SER A 109 17.43 3.92 -5.10
CA SER A 109 18.02 5.13 -4.52
C SER A 109 17.24 5.66 -3.32
N GLN A 110 15.94 5.35 -3.24
CA GLN A 110 15.05 5.82 -2.18
C GLN A 110 15.19 5.03 -0.88
N VAL A 111 15.68 3.79 -0.95
CA VAL A 111 15.82 2.88 0.18
C VAL A 111 17.23 2.31 0.14
N GLY A 112 18.12 2.81 0.99
CA GLY A 112 19.51 2.35 1.04
C GLY A 112 19.68 1.06 1.84
N ALA A 113 20.68 0.26 1.48
CA ALA A 113 21.14 -0.82 2.36
C ALA A 113 21.55 -0.26 3.74
N GLY A 114 21.23 -1.00 4.79
CA GLY A 114 21.37 -0.57 6.19
C GLY A 114 20.26 0.35 6.69
N SER A 115 19.25 0.66 5.87
CA SER A 115 18.03 1.31 6.37
C SER A 115 17.34 0.39 7.36
N LEU A 116 16.90 0.95 8.49
CA LEU A 116 16.44 0.16 9.62
C LEU A 116 15.21 0.79 10.25
N VAL A 117 14.20 -0.02 10.55
CA VAL A 117 13.07 0.36 11.39
C VAL A 117 13.02 -0.57 12.59
N VAL A 118 12.96 -0.02 13.81
CA VAL A 118 12.85 -0.81 15.04
C VAL A 118 11.72 -0.25 15.89
N SER A 119 10.92 -1.12 16.48
CA SER A 119 9.95 -0.81 17.54
C SER A 119 10.20 -1.74 18.72
N ASP A 120 10.33 -1.17 19.92
CA ASP A 120 10.41 -1.93 21.17
C ASP A 120 9.04 -2.13 21.86
N GLY A 121 7.97 -1.65 21.21
CA GLY A 121 6.60 -1.62 21.71
C GLY A 121 6.20 -0.32 22.40
N GLN A 122 7.15 0.53 22.77
CA GLN A 122 6.90 1.86 23.35
C GLN A 122 7.36 2.98 22.42
N GLN A 123 8.48 2.77 21.74
CA GLN A 123 9.16 3.72 20.88
C GLN A 123 9.53 3.05 19.56
N THR A 124 9.38 3.81 18.48
CA THR A 124 9.80 3.45 17.13
C THR A 124 10.97 4.32 16.72
N TRP A 125 11.94 3.71 16.03
CA TRP A 125 13.06 4.36 15.36
C TRP A 125 13.06 3.98 13.89
N GLN A 126 13.33 4.94 13.02
CA GLN A 126 13.59 4.73 11.60
C GLN A 126 14.92 5.41 11.26
N TYR A 127 15.91 4.63 10.88
CA TYR A 127 17.24 5.09 10.49
C TYR A 127 17.39 5.11 8.97
N ASP A 128 17.80 6.27 8.46
CA ASP A 128 18.23 6.48 7.08
C ASP A 128 19.76 6.66 7.08
N PRO A 129 20.54 5.64 6.68
CA PRO A 129 22.00 5.70 6.69
C PRO A 129 22.55 6.68 5.65
N THR A 130 21.86 6.87 4.54
CA THR A 130 22.26 7.79 3.47
C THR A 130 22.20 9.23 3.96
N LYS A 131 21.15 9.59 4.72
CA LYS A 131 20.97 10.92 5.28
C LYS A 131 21.65 11.11 6.64
N LYS A 132 22.09 10.02 7.30
CA LYS A 132 22.52 10.00 8.70
C LYS A 132 21.49 10.66 9.61
N VAL A 133 20.23 10.21 9.48
CA VAL A 133 19.10 10.68 10.28
C VAL A 133 18.40 9.50 10.93
N VAL A 134 18.09 9.62 12.22
CA VAL A 134 17.16 8.75 12.94
C VAL A 134 15.89 9.54 13.20
N TYR A 135 14.78 9.02 12.70
CA TYR A 135 13.45 9.49 13.06
C TYR A 135 12.91 8.69 14.23
N THR A 136 12.28 9.34 15.20
CA THR A 136 11.84 8.67 16.43
C THR A 136 10.48 9.15 16.92
N GLY A 137 9.63 8.24 17.37
CA GLY A 137 8.27 8.53 17.81
C GLY A 137 7.73 7.44 18.72
N LYS A 138 6.71 7.77 19.52
CA LYS A 138 6.05 6.78 20.38
C LYS A 138 5.19 5.84 19.55
N VAL A 139 5.10 4.58 19.96
CA VAL A 139 4.06 3.67 19.47
C VAL A 139 2.72 4.20 19.98
N THR A 140 1.80 4.46 19.05
CA THR A 140 0.44 4.89 19.38
C THR A 140 -0.52 3.72 19.16
N HIS A 141 -1.17 3.28 20.22
CA HIS A 141 -2.30 2.36 20.14
C HIS A 141 -3.57 3.18 19.94
N ASP A 142 -4.30 2.93 18.85
CA ASP A 142 -5.64 3.49 18.69
C ASP A 142 -6.60 2.72 19.61
N ALA A 143 -7.13 3.40 20.63
CA ALA A 143 -8.06 2.80 21.59
C ALA A 143 -9.37 2.33 20.94
N ASN A 144 -9.69 2.79 19.72
CA ASN A 144 -10.92 2.44 19.02
C ASN A 144 -10.82 1.19 18.13
N THR A 145 -9.63 0.60 17.98
CA THR A 145 -9.44 -0.64 17.20
C THR A 145 -8.62 -1.71 17.96
N PRO A 146 -9.04 -2.15 19.17
CA PRO A 146 -8.31 -3.18 19.92
C PRO A 146 -8.17 -4.50 19.16
N GLU A 147 -9.16 -4.83 18.32
CA GLU A 147 -9.23 -6.09 17.58
C GLU A 147 -8.20 -6.18 16.43
N THR A 148 -7.92 -5.08 15.72
CA THR A 148 -6.88 -5.07 14.67
C THR A 148 -5.46 -5.04 15.24
N GLN A 149 -5.29 -4.56 16.46
CA GLN A 149 -4.04 -4.66 17.23
C GLN A 149 -3.78 -6.09 17.74
N SER A 150 -4.82 -6.93 17.78
CA SER A 150 -4.75 -8.31 18.26
C SER A 150 -4.53 -9.37 17.16
N ARG A 151 -4.55 -8.98 15.87
CA ARG A 151 -4.35 -9.86 14.70
C ARG A 151 -2.88 -10.25 14.46
N GLY A 152 -2.20 -10.70 15.51
CA GLY A 152 -0.82 -11.21 15.44
C GLY A 152 0.14 -10.27 14.71
N ILE A 153 0.92 -10.82 13.77
CA ILE A 153 1.93 -10.10 12.98
C ILE A 153 1.30 -9.12 11.98
N ALA A 154 0.01 -9.23 11.65
CA ALA A 154 -0.71 -8.34 10.73
C ALA A 154 -1.19 -7.03 11.39
N GLY A 155 -0.92 -6.82 12.69
CA GLY A 155 -1.28 -5.60 13.43
C GLY A 155 -0.65 -4.31 12.89
N SER A 156 -1.36 -3.19 13.10
CA SER A 156 -1.19 -1.89 12.43
C SER A 156 0.02 -1.04 12.86
N THR A 157 0.88 -1.50 13.76
CA THR A 157 2.03 -0.73 14.27
C THR A 157 3.34 -1.19 13.65
N GLY A 158 3.75 -0.55 12.55
CA GLY A 158 5.07 -0.74 11.95
C GLY A 158 5.34 0.21 10.78
N GLY A 159 6.61 0.49 10.47
CA GLY A 159 7.04 1.36 9.36
C GLY A 159 6.87 0.72 7.97
N GLN A 160 7.58 1.23 6.95
CA GLN A 160 7.44 0.85 5.53
C GLN A 160 7.51 -0.66 5.21
N SER A 161 8.17 -1.44 6.07
CA SER A 161 8.29 -2.89 5.98
C SER A 161 7.07 -3.69 6.45
N GLN A 162 6.30 -3.12 7.39
CA GLN A 162 4.97 -3.60 7.73
C GLN A 162 4.06 -3.54 6.50
N SER A 163 4.26 -2.54 5.64
CA SER A 163 3.45 -2.37 4.43
C SER A 163 3.58 -3.56 3.48
N LEU A 164 4.78 -4.12 3.27
CA LEU A 164 4.96 -5.31 2.41
C LEU A 164 4.23 -6.54 2.97
N LEU A 165 4.39 -6.81 4.27
CA LEU A 165 3.66 -7.90 4.91
C LEU A 165 2.15 -7.68 4.91
N ASN A 166 1.68 -6.45 5.13
CA ASN A 166 0.26 -6.14 5.09
C ASN A 166 -0.32 -6.32 3.67
N ILE A 167 0.46 -6.06 2.63
CA ILE A 167 0.08 -6.34 1.24
C ILE A 167 -0.04 -7.84 1.04
N ILE A 168 0.98 -8.60 1.41
CA ILE A 168 1.01 -10.07 1.29
C ILE A 168 -0.16 -10.69 2.07
N GLN A 169 -0.37 -10.26 3.31
CA GLN A 169 -1.51 -10.67 4.13
C GLN A 169 -2.84 -10.30 3.48
N SER A 170 -2.97 -9.06 2.98
CA SER A 170 -4.19 -8.63 2.28
C SER A 170 -4.47 -9.47 1.04
N ILE A 171 -3.46 -9.98 0.35
CA ILE A 171 -3.66 -10.88 -0.78
C ILE A 171 -4.22 -12.21 -0.27
N PHE A 172 -3.71 -12.76 0.83
CA PHE A 172 -4.25 -13.98 1.40
C PHE A 172 -5.69 -13.79 1.91
N ASP A 173 -5.96 -12.70 2.61
CA ASP A 173 -7.27 -12.41 3.22
C ASP A 173 -8.35 -12.07 2.19
N HIS A 174 -7.98 -11.41 1.09
CA HIS A 174 -8.93 -10.81 0.15
C HIS A 174 -8.78 -11.31 -1.30
N SER A 175 -8.18 -12.49 -1.50
CA SER A 175 -8.14 -13.16 -2.81
C SER A 175 -9.10 -14.33 -2.91
N LYS A 176 -9.50 -14.64 -4.15
CA LYS A 176 -9.96 -15.95 -4.55
C LYS A 176 -8.78 -16.78 -5.04
N GLY A 177 -8.54 -17.92 -4.38
CA GLY A 177 -7.46 -18.86 -4.71
C GLY A 177 -7.92 -20.07 -5.52
N THR A 178 -7.27 -20.33 -6.65
CA THR A 178 -7.48 -21.55 -7.45
C THR A 178 -6.19 -22.36 -7.52
N LEU A 179 -6.20 -23.60 -7.04
CA LEU A 179 -5.05 -24.49 -7.16
C LEU A 179 -4.79 -24.81 -8.64
N ARG A 180 -3.66 -24.38 -9.18
CA ARG A 180 -3.23 -24.61 -10.56
C ARG A 180 -2.41 -25.88 -10.67
N SER A 181 -1.46 -26.06 -9.74
CA SER A 181 -0.60 -27.22 -9.70
C SER A 181 -0.34 -27.64 -8.26
N SER A 182 -0.22 -28.95 -8.07
CA SER A 182 0.24 -29.55 -6.82
C SER A 182 1.65 -30.14 -6.96
N SER A 183 2.38 -29.83 -8.03
CA SER A 183 3.72 -30.38 -8.29
C SER A 183 4.72 -29.31 -8.72
N ALA A 184 4.49 -28.05 -8.37
CA ALA A 184 5.41 -26.97 -8.66
C ALA A 184 6.70 -27.11 -7.84
N GLN A 185 7.78 -26.49 -8.33
CA GLN A 185 9.06 -26.39 -7.65
C GLN A 185 9.49 -24.93 -7.62
N VAL A 186 9.88 -24.42 -6.45
CA VAL A 186 10.44 -23.08 -6.26
C VAL A 186 11.71 -23.22 -5.44
N ASP A 187 12.84 -22.77 -5.97
CA ASP A 187 14.16 -22.86 -5.33
C ASP A 187 14.51 -24.28 -4.81
N GLY A 188 14.07 -25.32 -5.54
CA GLY A 188 14.29 -26.73 -5.16
C GLY A 188 13.31 -27.28 -4.11
N HIS A 189 12.31 -26.50 -3.72
CA HIS A 189 11.25 -26.91 -2.80
C HIS A 189 9.97 -27.29 -3.54
N SER A 190 9.36 -28.40 -3.12
CA SER A 190 8.05 -28.79 -3.62
C SER A 190 6.99 -27.83 -3.11
N ALA A 191 6.23 -27.24 -4.03
CA ALA A 191 5.23 -26.23 -3.73
C ALA A 191 3.85 -26.53 -4.35
N TYR A 192 2.81 -26.01 -3.73
CA TYR A 192 1.52 -25.76 -4.37
C TYR A 192 1.61 -24.45 -5.15
N ASP A 193 1.00 -24.41 -6.34
CA ASP A 193 0.86 -23.24 -7.18
C ASP A 193 -0.60 -22.80 -7.16
N ILE A 194 -0.86 -21.62 -6.57
CA ILE A 194 -2.20 -21.10 -6.35
C ILE A 194 -2.36 -19.81 -7.14
N HIS A 195 -3.25 -19.83 -8.13
CA HIS A 195 -3.64 -18.64 -8.85
C HIS A 195 -4.55 -17.77 -8.00
N VAL A 196 -4.21 -16.49 -7.91
CA VAL A 196 -4.95 -15.52 -7.11
C VAL A 196 -5.47 -14.36 -7.95
N VAL A 197 -6.71 -13.99 -7.65
CA VAL A 197 -7.37 -12.77 -8.14
C VAL A 197 -8.13 -12.14 -6.97
N PRO A 198 -8.31 -10.81 -6.95
CA PRO A 198 -9.09 -10.14 -5.91
C PRO A 198 -10.48 -10.77 -5.71
N SER A 199 -10.88 -10.95 -4.46
CA SER A 199 -12.24 -11.35 -4.12
C SER A 199 -13.20 -10.21 -4.47
N THR A 200 -14.31 -10.53 -5.13
CA THR A 200 -15.35 -9.56 -5.51
C THR A 200 -16.34 -9.29 -4.38
N THR A 201 -16.16 -9.94 -3.22
CA THR A 201 -17.18 -10.08 -2.17
C THR A 201 -16.80 -9.44 -0.83
N ASP A 202 -15.57 -8.93 -0.67
CA ASP A 202 -15.19 -8.26 0.58
C ASP A 202 -15.56 -6.78 0.61
N THR A 203 -16.33 -6.46 1.65
CA THR A 203 -16.83 -5.14 2.04
C THR A 203 -15.90 -4.44 3.05
N GLY A 204 -14.71 -5.00 3.30
CA GLY A 204 -13.68 -4.47 4.20
C GLY A 204 -12.94 -3.26 3.61
N ALA A 205 -12.79 -2.20 4.42
CA ALA A 205 -12.53 -0.84 3.98
C ALA A 205 -11.05 -0.43 3.80
N ASP A 206 -10.05 -1.28 4.08
CA ASP A 206 -8.70 -0.76 4.38
C ASP A 206 -7.54 -1.22 3.50
N THR A 207 -7.75 -2.04 2.48
CA THR A 207 -6.67 -2.40 1.56
C THR A 207 -7.03 -1.97 0.15
N ALA A 208 -6.17 -1.13 -0.40
CA ALA A 208 -6.35 -0.54 -1.70
C ALA A 208 -6.70 -1.63 -2.73
N SER A 209 -7.74 -1.32 -3.49
CA SER A 209 -8.34 -2.14 -4.52
C SER A 209 -7.37 -2.34 -5.68
N PHE A 210 -6.29 -3.09 -5.48
CA PHE A 210 -5.37 -3.45 -6.54
C PHE A 210 -6.07 -4.48 -7.42
N ASN A 211 -6.21 -4.15 -8.70
CA ASN A 211 -6.53 -5.16 -9.68
C ASN A 211 -5.23 -5.90 -9.98
N TYR A 212 -5.13 -7.13 -9.47
CA TYR A 212 -3.98 -8.01 -9.66
C TYR A 212 -4.43 -9.37 -10.14
N THR A 213 -3.48 -10.07 -10.75
CA THR A 213 -3.57 -11.49 -11.05
C THR A 213 -2.19 -12.07 -10.91
N GLY A 214 -2.08 -13.30 -10.42
CA GLY A 214 -0.77 -13.86 -10.16
C GLY A 214 -0.82 -15.22 -9.52
N GLU A 215 0.36 -15.67 -9.11
CA GLU A 215 0.58 -16.98 -8.52
C GLU A 215 1.21 -16.82 -7.14
N ILE A 216 0.78 -17.68 -6.22
CA ILE A 216 1.36 -17.83 -4.89
C ILE A 216 1.86 -19.25 -4.78
N TYR A 217 3.15 -19.38 -4.48
CA TYR A 217 3.81 -20.65 -4.27
C TYR A 217 3.93 -20.95 -2.79
N VAL A 218 3.32 -22.06 -2.37
CA VAL A 218 3.24 -22.47 -0.96
C VAL A 218 4.05 -23.75 -0.76
N ASP A 219 5.03 -23.72 0.14
CA ASP A 219 5.85 -24.91 0.45
C ASP A 219 4.97 -26.02 1.05
N LYS A 220 5.11 -27.24 0.55
CA LYS A 220 4.25 -28.35 0.98
C LYS A 220 4.50 -28.83 2.40
N ASN A 221 5.71 -28.64 2.92
CA ASN A 221 6.09 -29.18 4.22
C ASN A 221 5.67 -28.23 5.33
N THR A 222 5.90 -26.94 5.13
CA THR A 222 5.62 -25.88 6.11
C THR A 222 4.23 -25.26 5.93
N GLN A 223 3.63 -25.38 4.74
CA GLN A 223 2.41 -24.67 4.35
C GLN A 223 2.54 -23.14 4.43
N LEU A 224 3.76 -22.62 4.27
CA LEU A 224 4.06 -21.20 4.27
C LEU A 224 4.40 -20.70 2.86
N PRO A 225 4.17 -19.41 2.55
CA PRO A 225 4.49 -18.85 1.25
C PRO A 225 6.00 -18.81 1.02
N ARG A 226 6.43 -19.20 -0.18
CA ARG A 226 7.82 -19.14 -0.65
C ARG A 226 8.04 -18.09 -1.71
N GLN A 227 7.02 -17.84 -2.53
CA GLN A 227 7.09 -16.83 -3.57
C GLN A 227 5.69 -16.32 -3.88
N VAL A 228 5.60 -15.01 -4.11
CA VAL A 228 4.39 -14.32 -4.54
C VAL A 228 4.71 -13.57 -5.82
N ASP A 229 4.13 -13.99 -6.92
CA ASP A 229 4.30 -13.37 -8.24
C ASP A 229 3.00 -12.73 -8.68
N LEU A 230 2.98 -11.41 -8.74
CA LEU A 230 1.77 -10.65 -9.07
C LEU A 230 2.03 -9.78 -10.28
N ASN A 231 1.14 -9.88 -11.25
CA ASN A 231 0.94 -8.81 -12.20
C ASN A 231 -0.12 -7.87 -11.64
N ILE A 232 0.28 -6.66 -11.33
CA ILE A 232 -0.61 -5.61 -10.85
C ILE A 232 -0.78 -4.65 -12.02
N ASN A 233 -2.03 -4.46 -12.48
CA ASN A 233 -2.32 -3.73 -13.73
C ASN A 233 -1.69 -2.32 -13.80
N SER A 234 -1.41 -1.72 -12.65
CA SER A 234 -0.79 -0.40 -12.51
C SER A 234 0.61 -0.43 -11.89
N LEU A 235 1.24 -1.58 -11.65
CA LEU A 235 2.61 -1.68 -11.15
C LEU A 235 3.44 -2.69 -11.96
N GLY A 236 2.88 -3.34 -12.98
CA GLY A 236 3.55 -4.42 -13.70
C GLY A 236 3.81 -5.65 -12.81
N ASN A 237 4.86 -6.39 -13.15
CA ASN A 237 5.20 -7.62 -12.43
C ASN A 237 6.01 -7.30 -11.17
N ILE A 238 5.51 -7.80 -10.05
CA ILE A 238 6.15 -7.81 -8.75
C ILE A 238 6.36 -9.26 -8.33
N THR A 239 7.59 -9.59 -7.97
CA THR A 239 7.94 -10.87 -7.37
C THR A 239 8.44 -10.63 -5.96
N VAL A 240 7.88 -11.34 -4.99
CA VAL A 240 8.42 -11.42 -3.63
C VAL A 240 8.85 -12.86 -3.40
N ALA A 241 10.16 -13.11 -3.43
CA ALA A 241 10.71 -14.39 -2.98
C ALA A 241 10.92 -14.34 -1.46
N ILE A 242 10.58 -15.43 -0.78
CA ILE A 242 10.58 -15.57 0.68
C ILE A 242 11.45 -16.78 1.03
N PRO A 243 12.80 -16.64 0.93
CA PRO A 243 13.71 -17.74 1.21
C PRO A 243 13.59 -18.31 2.63
N GLN A 244 13.20 -17.46 3.59
CA GLN A 244 13.02 -17.83 4.98
C GLN A 244 11.76 -17.18 5.56
N LEU A 245 10.95 -17.98 6.24
CA LEU A 245 9.81 -17.54 7.02
C LEU A 245 9.56 -18.52 8.16
N ASP A 246 9.94 -18.10 9.37
CA ASP A 246 9.81 -18.88 10.59
C ASP A 246 8.78 -18.20 11.50
N LEU A 247 7.81 -18.99 11.96
CA LEU A 247 6.75 -18.51 12.84
C LEU A 247 6.87 -19.16 14.22
N ASN A 248 6.42 -18.44 15.24
CA ASN A 248 6.33 -18.92 16.62
C ASN A 248 7.65 -19.45 17.21
N GLN A 249 8.79 -18.97 16.69
CA GLN A 249 10.11 -19.22 17.26
C GLN A 249 10.40 -18.27 18.41
N ASN A 250 11.30 -18.66 19.32
CA ASN A 250 11.80 -17.76 20.34
C ASN A 250 12.66 -16.65 19.68
N VAL A 251 12.38 -15.38 20.01
CA VAL A 251 13.08 -14.22 19.46
C VAL A 251 13.76 -13.47 20.60
N ASP A 252 15.06 -13.22 20.49
CA ASP A 252 15.80 -12.44 21.50
C ASP A 252 15.28 -11.00 21.54
N GLY A 253 14.82 -10.57 22.72
CA GLY A 253 14.31 -9.22 22.95
C GLY A 253 15.32 -8.12 22.63
N LYS A 254 16.63 -8.42 22.65
CA LYS A 254 17.69 -7.46 22.29
C LYS A 254 17.60 -6.96 20.85
N LEU A 255 16.99 -7.74 19.94
CA LEU A 255 16.79 -7.34 18.54
C LEU A 255 15.96 -6.06 18.41
N PHE A 256 15.09 -5.79 19.39
CA PHE A 256 14.19 -4.64 19.39
C PHE A 256 14.78 -3.42 20.09
N SER A 257 16.04 -3.48 20.51
CA SER A 257 16.77 -2.32 21.03
C SER A 257 17.52 -1.61 19.90
N PHE A 258 17.53 -0.27 19.93
CA PHE A 258 18.24 0.53 18.95
C PHE A 258 19.10 1.60 19.61
N VAL A 259 20.39 1.62 19.27
CA VAL A 259 21.34 2.64 19.68
C VAL A 259 21.57 3.58 18.50
N ILE A 260 21.30 4.87 18.70
CA ILE A 260 21.48 5.88 17.66
C ILE A 260 22.97 5.95 17.26
N PRO A 261 23.33 5.73 15.99
CA PRO A 261 24.72 5.79 15.56
C PRO A 261 25.32 7.18 15.76
N ALA A 262 26.61 7.24 16.11
CA ALA A 262 27.32 8.51 16.29
C ALA A 262 27.25 9.39 15.03
N GLY A 263 27.12 10.71 15.24
CA GLY A 263 27.02 11.67 14.13
C GLY A 263 25.69 11.67 13.38
N THR A 264 24.68 10.98 13.91
CA THR A 264 23.32 10.97 13.34
C THR A 264 22.46 12.08 13.93
N LYS A 265 21.73 12.79 13.08
CA LYS A 265 20.70 13.76 13.52
C LYS A 265 19.43 13.01 13.94
N THR A 266 18.82 13.41 15.06
CA THR A 266 17.52 12.88 15.49
C THR A 266 16.38 13.83 15.10
N LEU A 267 15.32 13.29 14.50
CA LEU A 267 14.09 14.01 14.13
C LEU A 267 12.84 13.27 14.64
N PRO A 268 11.69 13.93 14.80
CA PRO A 268 10.41 13.27 15.03
C PRO A 268 10.06 12.25 13.94
N LEU A 269 9.42 11.12 14.29
CA LEU A 269 8.93 10.11 13.34
C LEU A 269 7.95 10.69 12.31
N ALA A 270 7.19 11.72 12.70
CA ALA A 270 6.34 12.47 11.80
C ALA A 270 7.10 13.05 10.58
N ASP A 271 8.41 13.27 10.73
CA ASP A 271 9.25 13.84 9.67
C ASP A 271 9.86 12.77 8.75
N ALA A 272 9.79 11.49 9.14
CA ALA A 272 10.37 10.35 8.41
C ALA A 272 9.74 10.13 7.03
N ASN A 273 8.46 10.49 6.89
CA ASN A 273 7.71 10.38 5.66
C ASN A 273 7.93 11.57 4.70
N GLY A 274 8.91 12.42 5.00
CA GLY A 274 9.04 13.70 4.31
C GLY A 274 8.21 14.80 4.97
N ASN A 275 8.54 15.13 6.22
CA ASN A 275 8.73 16.55 6.55
C ASN A 275 10.21 16.95 6.40
N GLN A 276 10.99 16.22 5.58
CA GLN A 276 11.74 16.96 4.57
C GLN A 276 10.72 17.80 3.81
N ASP A 277 11.07 19.03 3.44
CA ASP A 277 10.33 19.84 2.48
C ASP A 277 10.06 19.11 1.12
N THR A 278 9.18 18.11 1.11
CA THR A 278 8.13 18.05 0.10
C THR A 278 6.95 18.92 0.51
N SER A 279 7.06 19.62 1.66
CA SER A 279 6.12 20.64 2.12
C SER A 279 5.77 21.57 0.96
N ARG A 280 4.51 21.42 0.53
CA ARG A 280 3.77 22.38 -0.26
C ARG A 280 4.44 22.65 -1.60
N LEU A 281 4.30 21.71 -2.53
CA LEU A 281 4.00 22.20 -3.88
C LEU A 281 2.86 23.21 -3.71
N THR A 282 3.05 24.42 -4.20
CA THR A 282 1.87 25.24 -4.46
C THR A 282 1.07 24.51 -5.53
N LEU A 283 -0.24 24.72 -5.55
CA LEU A 283 -1.07 24.20 -6.64
C LEU A 283 -0.45 24.56 -8.00
N ALA A 284 0.10 25.77 -8.13
CA ALA A 284 0.78 26.23 -9.34
C ALA A 284 2.04 25.41 -9.70
N GLN A 285 2.86 25.03 -8.72
CA GLN A 285 4.03 24.17 -8.97
C GLN A 285 3.60 22.78 -9.41
N ALA A 286 2.58 22.21 -8.76
CA ALA A 286 2.03 20.91 -9.13
C ALA A 286 1.43 20.93 -10.55
N GLN A 287 0.67 21.97 -10.91
CA GLN A 287 0.15 22.17 -12.27
C GLN A 287 1.27 22.30 -13.31
N LYS A 288 2.33 23.06 -12.99
CA LYS A 288 3.49 23.21 -13.88
C LYS A 288 4.19 21.87 -14.12
N MET A 289 4.32 21.04 -13.09
CA MET A 289 4.90 19.70 -13.20
C MET A 289 3.99 18.74 -13.95
N ALA A 290 2.68 18.85 -13.75
CA ALA A 290 1.68 18.03 -14.43
C ALA A 290 1.67 18.30 -15.94
N GLY A 291 1.91 19.55 -16.34
CA GLY A 291 1.74 19.98 -17.72
C GLY A 291 0.27 20.12 -18.13
N TYR A 292 -0.64 20.09 -17.15
CA TYR A 292 -2.07 20.31 -17.31
C TYR A 292 -2.64 20.99 -16.05
N HIS A 293 -3.85 21.52 -16.19
CA HIS A 293 -4.58 22.12 -15.08
C HIS A 293 -5.11 21.02 -14.16
N LEU A 294 -4.63 21.02 -12.91
CA LEU A 294 -5.15 20.15 -11.85
C LEU A 294 -6.48 20.70 -11.37
N LEU A 295 -7.47 19.82 -11.24
CA LEU A 295 -8.76 20.18 -10.67
C LEU A 295 -8.57 20.60 -9.20
N SER A 296 -9.13 21.76 -8.88
CA SER A 296 -9.06 22.31 -7.52
C SER A 296 -10.37 22.98 -7.15
N ILE A 297 -10.60 23.16 -5.85
CA ILE A 297 -11.74 23.93 -5.37
C ILE A 297 -11.42 25.41 -5.59
N PRO A 298 -12.30 26.18 -6.27
CA PRO A 298 -12.10 27.60 -6.50
C PRO A 298 -11.85 28.37 -5.19
N GLY A 299 -10.97 29.38 -5.25
CA GLY A 299 -10.58 30.15 -4.07
C GLY A 299 -11.70 31.02 -3.45
N ASP A 300 -12.83 31.18 -4.16
CA ASP A 300 -14.02 31.86 -3.62
C ASP A 300 -14.85 30.96 -2.68
N GLN A 301 -14.60 29.65 -2.65
CA GLN A 301 -15.24 28.69 -1.76
C GLN A 301 -14.56 28.69 -0.38
N SER A 302 -14.71 29.79 0.37
CA SER A 302 -14.00 30.04 1.63
C SER A 302 -14.20 28.99 2.74
N ASP A 303 -15.23 28.15 2.64
CA ASP A 303 -15.47 27.02 3.54
C ASP A 303 -14.40 25.91 3.43
N TYR A 304 -13.63 25.89 2.33
CA TYR A 304 -12.62 24.88 2.05
C TYR A 304 -11.21 25.45 2.17
N SER A 305 -10.33 24.72 2.85
CA SER A 305 -8.91 25.05 2.97
C SER A 305 -8.06 23.97 2.32
N LEU A 306 -7.22 24.36 1.35
CA LEU A 306 -6.18 23.49 0.80
C LEU A 306 -4.99 23.45 1.76
N ASN A 307 -4.83 22.32 2.45
CA ASN A 307 -3.83 22.16 3.49
C ASN A 307 -2.49 21.63 2.96
N GLY A 308 -2.49 20.95 1.82
CA GLY A 308 -1.25 20.47 1.21
C GLY A 308 -1.45 19.91 -0.20
N VAL A 309 -0.38 20.00 -1.00
CA VAL A 309 -0.30 19.37 -2.31
C VAL A 309 0.96 18.51 -2.35
N ALA A 310 0.83 17.30 -2.86
CA ALA A 310 1.96 16.41 -3.09
C ALA A 310 1.85 15.78 -4.49
N ALA A 311 3.00 15.44 -5.06
CA ALA A 311 3.10 14.67 -6.30
C ALA A 311 3.83 13.36 -6.00
N LEU A 312 3.29 12.25 -6.50
CA LEU A 312 3.83 10.91 -6.33
C LEU A 312 3.99 10.24 -7.69
N GLY A 313 5.10 9.53 -7.92
CA GLY A 313 5.40 8.84 -9.18
C GLY A 313 6.49 9.51 -10.02
N THR A 314 6.76 8.98 -11.21
CA THR A 314 7.81 9.46 -12.12
C THR A 314 7.31 10.59 -13.04
N PRO A 315 8.20 11.47 -13.54
CA PRO A 315 7.89 12.48 -14.56
C PRO A 315 7.01 11.98 -15.71
N GLY A 316 5.83 12.59 -15.86
CA GLY A 316 4.84 12.26 -16.89
C GLY A 316 3.77 11.25 -16.47
N LEU A 317 3.97 10.55 -15.35
CA LEU A 317 3.05 9.57 -14.76
C LEU A 317 2.77 9.85 -13.29
N GLN A 318 2.94 11.09 -12.83
CA GLN A 318 2.62 11.43 -11.46
C GLN A 318 1.13 11.40 -11.17
N THR A 319 0.81 11.01 -9.95
CA THR A 319 -0.46 11.28 -9.28
C THR A 319 -0.26 12.46 -8.33
N TYR A 320 -1.09 13.47 -8.48
CA TYR A 320 -1.12 14.65 -7.63
C TYR A 320 -2.21 14.48 -6.58
N THR A 321 -1.90 14.80 -5.32
CA THR A 321 -2.85 14.74 -4.21
C THR A 321 -3.02 16.14 -3.63
N LEU A 322 -4.26 16.59 -3.52
CA LEU A 322 -4.66 17.85 -2.93
C LEU A 322 -5.48 17.53 -1.67
N ASN A 323 -4.97 17.92 -0.52
CA ASN A 323 -5.58 17.63 0.78
C ASN A 323 -6.37 18.84 1.26
N TYR A 324 -7.67 18.66 1.45
CA TYR A 324 -8.60 19.72 1.82
C TYR A 324 -9.22 19.50 3.19
N MET A 325 -9.63 20.61 3.81
CA MET A 325 -10.48 20.64 5.00
C MET A 325 -11.74 21.46 4.74
N LYS A 326 -12.88 21.03 5.28
CA LYS A 326 -14.09 21.84 5.48
C LYS A 326 -14.51 21.75 6.95
N GLY A 327 -14.16 22.75 7.75
CA GLY A 327 -14.28 22.65 9.21
C GLY A 327 -13.43 21.50 9.76
N SER A 328 -14.05 20.48 10.36
CA SER A 328 -13.38 19.26 10.84
C SER A 328 -13.33 18.12 9.82
N LEU A 329 -13.96 18.27 8.65
CA LEU A 329 -14.02 17.24 7.62
C LEU A 329 -12.76 17.29 6.77
N ALA A 330 -12.02 16.18 6.70
CA ALA A 330 -10.82 16.03 5.89
C ALA A 330 -11.11 15.15 4.67
N PHE A 331 -10.61 15.55 3.51
CA PHE A 331 -10.68 14.75 2.28
C PHE A 331 -9.52 15.06 1.34
N THR A 332 -9.27 14.14 0.43
CA THR A 332 -8.17 14.23 -0.55
C THR A 332 -8.74 14.04 -1.94
N LEU A 333 -8.32 14.91 -2.86
CA LEU A 333 -8.46 14.72 -4.30
C LEU A 333 -7.14 14.20 -4.86
N ALA A 334 -7.15 13.00 -5.42
CA ALA A 334 -6.06 12.45 -6.19
C ALA A 334 -6.37 12.56 -7.68
N GLU A 335 -5.39 12.96 -8.47
CA GLU A 335 -5.52 13.18 -9.91
C GLU A 335 -4.29 12.69 -10.66
N GLY A 336 -4.48 11.96 -11.75
CA GLY A 336 -3.37 11.59 -12.63
C GLY A 336 -3.76 10.63 -13.75
N LYS A 337 -2.92 10.56 -14.78
CA LYS A 337 -3.06 9.56 -15.87
C LYS A 337 -3.11 8.12 -15.35
N PRO A 338 -2.30 7.70 -14.34
CA PRO A 338 -2.37 6.33 -13.82
C PRO A 338 -3.71 5.95 -13.19
N LEU A 339 -4.52 6.94 -12.80
CA LEU A 339 -5.84 6.70 -12.22
C LEU A 339 -6.92 6.53 -13.29
N ALA A 340 -6.63 6.87 -14.55
CA ALA A 340 -7.61 6.82 -15.62
C ALA A 340 -8.03 5.38 -15.90
N ASN A 341 -9.33 5.15 -16.07
CA ASN A 341 -9.91 3.85 -16.39
C ASN A 341 -9.66 2.73 -15.36
N LEU A 342 -9.26 3.09 -14.13
CA LEU A 342 -9.26 2.11 -13.05
C LEU A 342 -10.69 1.59 -12.84
N PRO A 343 -10.89 0.27 -12.67
CA PRO A 343 -12.21 -0.28 -12.41
C PRO A 343 -12.75 0.32 -11.12
N GLY A 344 -13.84 1.06 -11.25
CA GLY A 344 -14.52 1.68 -10.14
C GLY A 344 -15.23 0.63 -9.28
N ARG A 345 -15.22 0.83 -7.96
CA ARG A 345 -16.04 0.05 -7.02
C ARG A 345 -17.25 0.88 -6.61
N GLY A 346 -18.38 0.22 -6.39
CA GLY A 346 -19.61 0.84 -5.91
C GLY A 346 -20.63 1.17 -7.00
N SER A 347 -21.58 2.03 -6.67
CA SER A 347 -22.69 2.38 -7.55
C SER A 347 -22.20 3.28 -8.68
N ALA A 348 -22.63 2.98 -9.91
CA ALA A 348 -22.42 3.86 -11.04
C ALA A 348 -23.14 5.19 -10.80
N ILE A 349 -22.46 6.29 -11.07
CA ILE A 349 -23.03 7.63 -11.01
C ILE A 349 -22.63 8.44 -12.25
N THR A 350 -23.43 9.43 -12.60
CA THR A 350 -23.04 10.44 -13.58
C THR A 350 -22.53 11.67 -12.85
N LEU A 351 -21.35 12.13 -13.25
CA LEU A 351 -20.66 13.26 -12.63
C LEU A 351 -19.97 14.05 -13.74
N ARG A 352 -20.19 15.37 -13.80
CA ARG A 352 -19.50 16.26 -14.75
C ARG A 352 -19.55 15.78 -16.22
N GLY A 353 -20.68 15.16 -16.61
CA GLY A 353 -20.87 14.63 -17.96
C GLY A 353 -20.08 13.35 -18.28
N THR A 354 -19.44 12.73 -17.29
CA THR A 354 -18.76 11.43 -17.42
C THR A 354 -19.36 10.41 -16.46
N ASN A 355 -19.02 9.13 -16.69
CA ASN A 355 -19.37 8.05 -15.78
C ASN A 355 -18.34 7.97 -14.66
N GLY A 356 -18.84 7.85 -13.44
CA GLY A 356 -18.05 7.63 -12.24
C GLY A 356 -18.61 6.47 -11.43
N THR A 357 -17.90 6.16 -10.35
CA THR A 357 -18.32 5.18 -9.36
C THR A 357 -18.19 5.76 -7.96
N LEU A 358 -19.18 5.45 -7.14
CA LEU A 358 -19.27 5.94 -5.78
C LEU A 358 -19.38 4.75 -4.83
N TYR A 359 -18.49 4.72 -3.85
CA TYR A 359 -18.48 3.70 -2.81
C TYR A 359 -18.34 4.35 -1.44
N SER A 360 -19.12 3.89 -0.47
CA SER A 360 -19.08 4.38 0.91
C SER A 360 -19.04 3.18 1.84
N SER A 361 -18.10 3.16 2.78
CA SER A 361 -17.97 2.12 3.80
C SER A 361 -17.30 2.70 5.05
N ASN A 362 -17.75 2.29 6.23
CA ASN A 362 -17.18 2.68 7.53
C ASN A 362 -16.97 4.21 7.70
N GLY A 363 -17.94 5.01 7.22
CA GLY A 363 -17.88 6.48 7.32
C GLY A 363 -16.90 7.17 6.37
N THR A 364 -16.25 6.42 5.48
CA THR A 364 -15.39 6.94 4.42
C THR A 364 -16.04 6.74 3.06
N THR A 365 -16.07 7.79 2.25
CA THR A 365 -16.56 7.74 0.87
C THR A 365 -15.38 7.85 -0.08
N THR A 366 -15.46 7.09 -1.18
CA THR A 366 -14.63 7.22 -2.37
C THR A 366 -15.51 7.49 -3.58
N LEU A 367 -15.18 8.54 -4.31
CA LEU A 367 -15.75 8.87 -5.61
C LEU A 367 -14.63 8.84 -6.65
N ALA A 368 -14.78 8.04 -7.70
CA ALA A 368 -13.80 7.92 -8.77
C ALA A 368 -14.43 8.17 -10.15
N TRP A 369 -13.74 8.92 -11.01
CA TRP A 369 -14.18 9.19 -12.38
C TRP A 369 -12.98 9.46 -13.29
N THR A 370 -13.21 9.55 -14.60
CA THR A 370 -12.17 9.87 -15.59
C THR A 370 -12.65 10.95 -16.54
N GLU A 371 -11.85 11.99 -16.74
CA GLU A 371 -12.07 13.05 -17.72
C GLU A 371 -10.80 13.23 -18.56
N LYS A 372 -10.93 13.28 -19.89
CA LYS A 372 -9.82 13.57 -20.83
C LYS A 372 -8.55 12.74 -20.56
N SER A 373 -8.72 11.45 -20.28
CA SER A 373 -7.62 10.49 -19.97
C SER A 373 -6.86 10.77 -18.67
N ILE A 374 -7.44 11.59 -17.78
CA ILE A 374 -6.98 11.78 -16.40
C ILE A 374 -8.02 11.14 -15.48
N GLY A 375 -7.56 10.28 -14.57
CA GLY A 375 -8.41 9.73 -13.54
C GLY A 375 -8.38 10.58 -12.29
N TYR A 376 -9.52 10.63 -11.62
CA TYR A 376 -9.74 11.39 -10.40
C TYR A 376 -10.29 10.47 -9.33
N ARG A 377 -9.84 10.69 -8.10
CA ARG A 377 -10.37 10.02 -6.92
C ARG A 377 -10.51 11.01 -5.77
N LEU A 378 -11.73 11.22 -5.33
CA LEU A 378 -12.05 11.98 -4.13
C LEU A 378 -12.35 11.01 -3.00
N SER A 379 -11.62 11.11 -1.90
CA SER A 379 -11.82 10.23 -0.75
C SER A 379 -11.69 10.96 0.58
N GLY A 380 -12.53 10.62 1.55
CA GLY A 380 -12.44 11.17 2.89
C GLY A 380 -13.62 10.78 3.76
N ALA A 381 -13.61 11.29 5.00
CA ALA A 381 -14.72 11.18 5.95
C ALA A 381 -15.84 12.17 5.59
N ILE A 382 -16.36 12.03 4.38
CA ILE A 382 -17.44 12.83 3.78
C ILE A 382 -18.54 11.88 3.34
N SER A 383 -19.78 12.35 3.31
CA SER A 383 -20.90 11.58 2.75
C SER A 383 -20.84 11.48 1.24
N SER A 384 -21.57 10.51 0.68
CA SER A 384 -21.84 10.37 -0.75
C SER A 384 -22.24 11.68 -1.44
N ASP A 385 -23.21 12.39 -0.86
CA ASP A 385 -23.73 13.65 -1.40
C ASP A 385 -22.68 14.75 -1.36
N GLN A 386 -21.93 14.83 -0.25
CA GLN A 386 -20.82 15.78 -0.14
C GLN A 386 -19.72 15.50 -1.15
N ALA A 387 -19.38 14.23 -1.39
CA ALA A 387 -18.38 13.86 -2.40
C ALA A 387 -18.81 14.33 -3.80
N GLN A 388 -20.07 14.12 -4.18
CA GLN A 388 -20.59 14.56 -5.47
C GLN A 388 -20.65 16.10 -5.57
N GLN A 389 -21.08 16.78 -4.50
CA GLN A 389 -21.08 18.25 -4.43
C GLN A 389 -19.66 18.81 -4.60
N ILE A 390 -18.69 18.30 -3.85
CA ILE A 390 -17.29 18.71 -3.95
C ILE A 390 -16.77 18.49 -5.37
N ALA A 391 -17.02 17.33 -5.98
CA ALA A 391 -16.56 17.06 -7.33
C ALA A 391 -17.17 18.01 -8.37
N ASN A 392 -18.44 18.42 -8.20
CA ASN A 392 -19.07 19.42 -9.07
C ASN A 392 -18.50 20.84 -8.87
N LEU A 393 -17.93 21.16 -7.71
CA LEU A 393 -17.28 22.44 -7.45
C LEU A 393 -15.91 22.57 -8.12
N LEU A 394 -15.24 21.45 -8.43
CA LEU A 394 -13.89 21.44 -8.99
C LEU A 394 -13.83 22.15 -10.35
N SER A 395 -12.80 22.95 -10.57
CA SER A 395 -12.57 23.66 -11.84
C SER A 395 -11.14 23.58 -12.31
#